data_AF-A0A952JTZ6-F1
#
_entry.id   AF-A0A952JTZ6-F1
#
_cell.length_a   1.000
_cell.length_b   1.000
_cell.length_c   1.000
_cell.angle_alpha   90.00
_cell.angle_beta   90.00
_cell.angle_gamma   90.00
#
_symmetry.space_group_name_H-M   'P 1'
#
loop_
_entity.id
_entity.type
_entity.pdbx_description
1 polymer ?
#
loop_
_entity_poly.entity_id
_entity_poly.type
_entity_poly.pdbx_seq_one_letter_code
_entity_poly.pdbx_strand_id
1 'polypeptide(L)'
;MAVFIISNREISQVKSENSPRVMSKFCFESQTGTSNFRIAKFLGYKPPEKDGRSKKDYKKALKEKSDSAHEILSDYFECDYTPVKELLLELKRTTKVSQDKLNRLRGSQKMFFDFYRSMLETERGKRGDLLVFIHGYSYTFSDELEAMETLKKQYVDNPDSPVSNLLLLSWPGSKSVFPYTYIDDKRNSIDAGMVFYKMMLKYNEFLKQVLADPELSFCGQRIHLMAHSMGNRLLRSALICMKSSNIMKVIDQVLLLNSDISVDSFEKEDESMYKLTKLANRITVYINKSDDILSISTLSKNILSPRLGKYGPMNINSLPENVNVIDCTKAENDLGTGLQKFGDHWGYLSSTQVQRDIIETLKGEHEELIAHRFAHRKYDHYYELRSRTV
;
A
#
# COMPACT_ATOMS: atom_id res chain seq x y z
N MET A 1 -10.21 -6.36 12.95
CA MET A 1 -9.73 -5.44 11.89
C MET A 1 -8.50 -4.71 12.38
N ALA A 2 -7.36 -4.97 11.76
CA ALA A 2 -6.09 -4.33 12.07
C ALA A 2 -5.75 -3.30 10.98
N VAL A 3 -5.50 -2.05 11.38
CA VAL A 3 -5.08 -0.98 10.46
C VAL A 3 -3.83 -0.31 11.03
N PHE A 4 -2.76 -0.33 10.23
CA PHE A 4 -1.44 0.16 10.64
C PHE A 4 -0.82 1.04 9.57
N ILE A 5 0.07 1.94 10.00
CA ILE A 5 0.92 2.76 9.16
C ILE A 5 2.36 2.38 9.47
N ILE A 6 3.17 2.15 8.44
CA ILE A 6 4.62 2.15 8.54
C ILE A 6 5.11 3.37 7.78
N SER A 7 5.87 4.23 8.45
CA SER A 7 6.39 5.44 7.81
C SER A 7 7.85 5.68 8.15
N ASN A 8 8.62 6.10 7.16
CA ASN A 8 9.98 6.60 7.37
C ASN A 8 10.04 8.13 7.54
N ARG A 9 8.90 8.81 7.64
CA ARG A 9 8.83 10.24 7.96
C ARG A 9 9.50 10.54 9.31
N GLU A 10 10.02 11.76 9.44
CA GLU A 10 10.53 12.25 10.71
C GLU A 10 9.45 12.21 11.80
N ILE A 11 9.89 12.16 13.06
CA ILE A 11 9.02 12.21 14.23
C ILE A 11 9.22 13.51 14.99
N SER A 12 8.11 14.08 15.47
CA SER A 12 8.09 15.20 16.39
C SER A 12 7.63 14.74 17.77
N GLN A 13 8.11 15.42 18.80
CA GLN A 13 7.72 15.20 20.17
C GLN A 13 6.61 16.20 20.54
N VAL A 14 5.44 15.69 20.92
CA VAL A 14 4.27 16.51 21.29
C VAL A 14 3.96 16.27 22.76
N LYS A 15 3.85 17.34 23.56
CA LYS A 15 3.39 17.25 24.95
C LYS A 15 1.89 16.98 24.95
N SER A 16 1.47 15.95 25.66
CA SER A 16 0.05 15.69 25.90
C SER A 16 -0.51 16.75 26.85
N GLU A 17 -1.62 17.40 26.50
CA GLU A 17 -2.27 18.38 27.39
C GLU A 17 -2.73 17.74 28.72
N ASN A 18 -3.05 16.44 28.69
CA ASN A 18 -3.58 15.69 29.84
C ASN A 18 -2.58 14.66 30.43
N SER A 19 -1.30 14.70 30.05
CA SER A 19 -0.30 13.74 30.56
C SER A 19 1.10 14.33 30.53
N PRO A 20 1.95 14.10 31.56
CA PRO A 20 3.36 14.48 31.50
C PRO A 20 4.16 13.71 30.44
N ARG A 21 3.55 12.71 29.77
CA ARG A 21 4.19 11.93 28.72
C ARG A 21 4.28 12.74 27.42
N VAL A 22 5.50 12.80 26.91
CA VAL A 22 5.80 13.29 25.56
C VAL A 22 5.48 12.17 24.57
N MET A 23 4.63 12.45 23.60
CA MET A 23 4.23 11.49 22.56
C MET A 23 4.99 11.76 21.27
N SER A 24 5.47 10.69 20.64
CA SER A 24 6.06 10.78 19.29
C SER A 24 4.95 10.74 18.23
N LYS A 25 4.98 11.69 17.30
CA LYS A 25 4.03 11.82 16.18
C LYS A 25 4.78 11.97 14.86
N PHE A 26 4.20 11.51 13.77
CA PHE A 26 4.79 11.72 12.45
C PHE A 26 4.76 13.21 12.13
N CYS A 27 5.88 13.74 11.66
CA CYS A 27 5.99 15.15 11.32
C CYS A 27 5.04 15.47 10.16
N PHE A 28 4.06 16.31 10.48
CA PHE A 28 3.01 16.76 9.56
C PHE A 28 3.55 17.37 8.25
N GLU A 29 4.68 18.11 8.35
CA GLU A 29 5.26 18.87 7.23
C GLU A 29 6.57 18.27 6.70
N SER A 30 7.00 17.13 7.24
CA SER A 30 8.30 16.58 6.85
C SER A 30 8.30 16.19 5.37
N GLN A 31 9.30 16.68 4.65
CA GLN A 31 9.56 16.40 3.25
C GLN A 31 10.77 15.48 3.07
N THR A 32 11.27 14.91 4.17
CA THR A 32 12.51 14.13 4.22
C THR A 32 12.27 12.83 4.96
N GLY A 33 12.89 11.76 4.47
CA GLY A 33 12.85 10.44 5.08
C GLY A 33 13.99 10.25 6.07
N THR A 34 13.75 9.42 7.07
CA THR A 34 14.80 8.90 7.95
C THR A 34 15.27 7.53 7.45
N SER A 35 16.43 7.08 7.91
CA SER A 35 17.02 5.79 7.53
C SER A 35 16.31 4.57 8.16
N ASN A 36 15.32 4.81 9.01
CA ASN A 36 14.51 3.78 9.67
C ASN A 36 13.03 4.10 9.51
N PHE A 37 12.16 3.11 9.71
CA PHE A 37 10.73 3.37 9.79
C PHE A 37 10.24 3.38 11.25
N ARG A 38 9.03 3.87 11.45
CA ARG A 38 8.22 3.66 12.65
C ARG A 38 6.92 3.00 12.25
N ILE A 39 6.36 2.25 13.19
CA ILE A 39 5.07 1.58 13.04
C ILE A 39 4.08 2.31 13.93
N ALA A 40 2.91 2.60 13.39
CA ALA A 40 1.83 3.21 14.15
C ALA A 40 0.53 2.44 13.94
N LYS A 41 -0.25 2.32 15.01
CA LYS A 41 -1.64 1.88 14.91
C LYS A 41 -2.49 3.06 14.44
N PHE A 42 -3.35 2.83 13.46
CA PHE A 42 -4.31 3.84 13.02
C PHE A 42 -5.55 3.82 13.93
N LEU A 43 -6.01 5.01 14.32
CA LEU A 43 -7.12 5.22 15.25
C LEU A 43 -8.35 5.85 14.58
N GLY A 44 -8.24 6.24 13.31
CA GLY A 44 -9.28 6.94 12.56
C GLY A 44 -8.93 8.40 12.30
N TYR A 45 -9.42 8.94 11.18
CA TYR A 45 -9.16 10.32 10.78
C TYR A 45 -10.41 11.00 10.21
N LYS A 46 -10.60 12.26 10.59
CA LYS A 46 -11.57 13.14 9.95
C LYS A 46 -10.94 14.52 9.81
N PRO A 47 -10.77 15.06 8.60
CA PRO A 47 -10.20 16.38 8.43
C PRO A 47 -11.12 17.44 9.08
N PRO A 48 -10.55 18.52 9.63
CA PRO A 48 -11.34 19.62 10.16
C PRO A 48 -12.11 20.32 9.04
N GLU A 49 -13.27 20.88 9.37
CA GLU A 49 -14.03 21.72 8.45
C GLU A 49 -13.27 23.02 8.16
N LYS A 50 -13.33 23.47 6.91
CA LYS A 50 -12.66 24.70 6.45
C LYS A 50 -13.39 25.98 6.89
N ASP A 51 -14.63 25.88 7.38
CA ASP A 51 -15.54 27.01 7.44
C ASP A 51 -15.07 28.14 8.37
N GLY A 52 -14.99 29.36 7.82
CA GLY A 52 -14.58 30.59 8.50
C GLY A 52 -13.14 30.65 9.06
N ARG A 53 -12.31 29.60 8.93
CA ARG A 53 -10.98 29.55 9.56
C ARG A 53 -9.93 30.29 8.75
N SER A 54 -9.01 30.99 9.44
CA SER A 54 -7.79 31.47 8.81
C SER A 54 -6.94 30.30 8.31
N LYS A 55 -6.07 30.53 7.30
CA LYS A 55 -5.13 29.48 6.82
C LYS A 55 -4.27 28.89 7.95
N LYS A 56 -3.86 29.74 8.89
CA LYS A 56 -3.04 29.34 10.05
C LYS A 56 -3.81 28.44 11.01
N ASP A 57 -5.05 28.81 11.33
CA ASP A 57 -5.88 28.05 12.27
C ASP A 57 -6.34 26.73 11.67
N TYR A 58 -6.65 26.72 10.36
CA TYR A 58 -6.92 25.49 9.64
C TYR A 58 -5.72 24.54 9.66
N LYS A 59 -4.50 25.04 9.39
CA LYS A 59 -3.27 24.22 9.43
C LYS A 59 -3.02 23.65 10.83
N LYS A 60 -3.23 24.44 11.88
CA LYS A 60 -3.11 24.01 13.28
C LYS A 60 -4.10 22.88 13.60
N ALA A 61 -5.38 23.06 13.27
CA ALA A 61 -6.41 22.05 13.47
C ALA A 61 -6.12 20.77 12.67
N LEU A 62 -5.59 20.90 11.45
CA LEU A 62 -5.22 19.78 10.59
C LEU A 62 -4.09 18.96 11.24
N LYS A 63 -3.08 19.63 11.81
CA LYS A 63 -2.02 18.99 12.58
C LYS A 63 -2.57 18.28 13.82
N GLU A 64 -3.41 18.91 14.61
CA GLU A 64 -4.02 18.31 15.82
C GLU A 64 -4.85 17.05 15.49
N LYS A 65 -5.65 17.11 14.42
CA LYS A 65 -6.41 15.96 13.92
C LYS A 65 -5.49 14.86 13.39
N SER A 66 -4.39 15.21 12.74
CA SER A 66 -3.40 14.23 12.26
C SER A 66 -2.66 13.56 13.42
N ASP A 67 -2.25 14.34 14.43
CA ASP A 67 -1.56 13.81 15.61
C ASP A 67 -2.45 12.86 16.42
N SER A 68 -3.77 13.08 16.46
CA SER A 68 -4.71 12.19 17.15
C SER A 68 -5.12 10.95 16.35
N ALA A 69 -4.77 10.88 15.05
CA ALA A 69 -5.20 9.82 14.16
C ALA A 69 -4.43 8.50 14.32
N HIS A 70 -3.30 8.53 15.02
CA HIS A 70 -2.43 7.37 15.14
C HIS A 70 -1.64 7.33 16.45
N GLU A 71 -1.22 6.13 16.82
CA GLU A 71 -0.35 5.86 17.95
C GLU A 71 0.93 5.19 17.45
N ILE A 72 2.07 5.90 17.53
CA ILE A 72 3.37 5.30 17.19
C ILE A 72 3.72 4.27 18.27
N LEU A 73 3.94 3.04 17.81
CA LEU A 73 4.43 1.96 18.64
C LEU A 73 5.95 2.12 18.77
N SER A 74 6.44 2.03 20.02
CA SER A 74 7.86 1.84 20.25
C SER A 74 8.29 0.56 19.54
N ASP A 75 9.27 0.64 18.64
CA ASP A 75 9.85 -0.49 17.94
C ASP A 75 11.37 -0.33 18.00
N TYR A 76 12.05 -1.42 18.32
CA TYR A 76 13.49 -1.56 18.08
C TYR A 76 13.65 -2.42 16.83
N PHE A 77 14.79 -2.28 16.13
CA PHE A 77 15.08 -3.16 15.00
C PHE A 77 15.54 -4.55 15.48
N GLU A 78 14.78 -5.13 16.40
CA GLU A 78 14.90 -6.51 16.84
C GLU A 78 13.97 -7.39 15.99
N CYS A 79 14.48 -8.55 15.59
CA CYS A 79 13.74 -9.55 14.82
C CYS A 79 13.51 -10.80 15.69
N ASP A 80 13.03 -10.60 16.92
CA ASP A 80 12.56 -11.68 17.80
C ASP A 80 11.03 -11.65 17.85
N TYR A 81 10.43 -12.73 17.37
CA TYR A 81 8.99 -12.97 17.32
C TYR A 81 8.57 -14.15 18.22
N THR A 82 9.47 -14.65 19.07
CA THR A 82 9.15 -15.66 20.10
C THR A 82 7.99 -15.20 21.01
N PRO A 83 7.94 -13.94 21.51
CA PRO A 83 6.81 -13.50 22.32
C PRO A 83 5.47 -13.51 21.55
N VAL A 84 5.51 -13.27 20.23
CA VAL A 84 4.32 -13.34 19.37
C VAL A 84 3.86 -14.78 19.23
N LYS A 85 4.79 -15.69 18.95
CA LYS A 85 4.53 -17.13 18.85
C LYS A 85 3.86 -17.67 20.11
N GLU A 86 4.42 -17.38 21.28
CA GLU A 86 3.87 -17.83 22.56
C GLU A 86 2.42 -17.36 22.78
N LEU A 87 2.15 -16.09 22.48
CA LEU A 87 0.80 -15.53 22.58
C LEU A 87 -0.18 -16.16 21.58
N LEU A 88 0.27 -16.49 20.37
CA LEU A 88 -0.58 -17.16 19.38
C LEU A 88 -0.89 -18.61 19.76
N LEU A 89 0.07 -19.32 20.36
CA LEU A 89 -0.16 -20.66 20.92
C LEU A 89 -1.13 -20.60 22.11
N GLU A 90 -0.99 -19.60 22.99
CA GLU A 90 -1.92 -19.34 24.09
C GLU A 90 -3.33 -19.06 23.58
N LEU A 91 -3.45 -18.20 22.55
CA LEU A 91 -4.72 -17.89 21.88
C LEU A 91 -5.36 -19.16 21.30
N LYS A 92 -4.59 -19.99 20.59
CA LYS A 92 -5.08 -21.24 20.01
C LYS A 92 -5.59 -22.21 21.07
N ARG A 93 -4.88 -22.34 22.19
CA ARG A 93 -5.19 -23.31 23.26
C ARG A 93 -6.35 -22.87 24.14
N THR A 94 -6.47 -21.57 24.42
CA THR A 94 -7.40 -21.07 25.46
C THR A 94 -8.48 -20.15 24.92
N THR A 95 -8.44 -19.76 23.65
CA THR A 95 -9.29 -18.71 23.01
C THR A 95 -9.15 -17.32 23.62
N LYS A 96 -8.25 -17.15 24.60
CA LYS A 96 -7.96 -15.88 25.29
C LYS A 96 -6.45 -15.64 25.29
N VAL A 97 -6.06 -14.39 25.55
CA VAL A 97 -4.65 -14.01 25.70
C VAL A 97 -4.46 -13.17 26.94
N SER A 98 -3.39 -13.43 27.68
CA SER A 98 -2.95 -12.61 28.80
C SER A 98 -2.70 -11.17 28.35
N GLN A 99 -3.48 -10.23 28.90
CA GLN A 99 -3.39 -8.81 28.55
C GLN A 99 -2.02 -8.19 28.90
N ASP A 100 -1.38 -8.63 29.98
CA ASP A 100 -0.05 -8.16 30.38
C ASP A 100 1.00 -8.50 29.32
N LYS A 101 1.12 -9.78 28.93
CA LYS A 101 1.95 -10.23 27.79
C LYS A 101 1.63 -9.47 26.50
N LEU A 102 0.35 -9.28 26.17
CA LEU A 102 -0.07 -8.54 24.97
C LEU A 102 0.41 -7.07 24.99
N ASN A 103 0.37 -6.42 26.15
CA ASN A 103 0.82 -5.03 26.34
C ASN A 103 2.35 -4.88 26.28
N ARG A 104 3.09 -5.97 26.42
CA ARG A 104 4.56 -5.99 26.29
C ARG A 104 5.02 -6.04 24.84
N LEU A 105 4.19 -6.52 23.90
CA LEU A 105 4.53 -6.52 22.48
C LEU A 105 4.80 -5.10 21.99
N ARG A 106 5.89 -4.96 21.23
CA ARG A 106 6.36 -3.68 20.69
C ARG A 106 6.32 -3.68 19.18
N GLY A 107 6.16 -2.51 18.57
CA GLY A 107 6.22 -2.26 17.13
C GLY A 107 5.76 -3.40 16.24
N SER A 108 6.72 -4.03 15.57
CA SER A 108 6.46 -5.09 14.58
C SER A 108 5.86 -6.36 15.19
N GLN A 109 6.21 -6.69 16.44
CA GLN A 109 5.62 -7.82 17.15
C GLN A 109 4.12 -7.62 17.37
N LYS A 110 3.74 -6.44 17.85
CA LYS A 110 2.33 -6.08 18.09
C LYS A 110 1.55 -6.04 16.79
N MET A 111 2.13 -5.45 15.75
CA MET A 111 1.52 -5.37 14.42
C MET A 111 1.26 -6.76 13.82
N PHE A 112 2.27 -7.65 13.81
CA PHE A 112 2.11 -9.00 13.27
C PHE A 112 1.14 -9.85 14.10
N PHE A 113 1.18 -9.75 15.43
CA PHE A 113 0.19 -10.41 16.29
C PHE A 113 -1.24 -9.96 15.95
N ASP A 114 -1.48 -8.64 15.87
CA ASP A 114 -2.81 -8.09 15.60
C ASP A 114 -3.30 -8.47 14.19
N PHE A 115 -2.44 -8.48 13.17
CA PHE A 115 -2.79 -8.97 11.83
C PHE A 115 -3.13 -10.46 11.84
N TYR A 116 -2.26 -11.30 12.38
CA TYR A 116 -2.47 -12.75 12.39
C TYR A 116 -3.73 -13.13 13.19
N ARG A 117 -3.94 -12.51 14.35
CA ARG A 117 -5.16 -12.69 15.15
C ARG A 117 -6.41 -12.25 14.37
N SER A 118 -6.39 -11.06 13.77
CA SER A 118 -7.52 -10.53 12.99
C SER A 118 -7.83 -11.42 11.77
N MET A 119 -6.81 -12.02 11.15
CA MET A 119 -6.98 -13.01 10.07
C MET A 119 -7.56 -14.35 10.57
N LEU A 120 -7.16 -14.81 11.76
CA LEU A 120 -7.67 -16.05 12.35
C LEU A 120 -9.11 -15.95 12.84
N GLU A 121 -9.53 -14.80 13.33
CA GLU A 121 -10.90 -14.55 13.83
C GLU A 121 -11.96 -14.60 12.70
N THR A 122 -11.53 -14.78 11.45
CA THR A 122 -12.41 -14.78 10.28
C THR A 122 -12.69 -16.20 9.80
N GLU A 123 -13.92 -16.44 9.33
CA GLU A 123 -14.27 -17.71 8.72
C GLU A 123 -13.43 -17.93 7.45
N ARG A 124 -12.84 -19.14 7.33
CA ARG A 124 -12.03 -19.52 6.17
C ARG A 124 -12.79 -19.24 4.88
N GLY A 125 -12.19 -18.45 3.99
CA GLY A 125 -12.74 -18.12 2.67
C GLY A 125 -13.82 -17.04 2.64
N LYS A 126 -14.13 -16.35 3.75
CA LYS A 126 -15.18 -15.32 3.76
C LYS A 126 -14.68 -13.88 3.71
N ARG A 127 -13.74 -13.48 4.58
CA ARG A 127 -13.12 -12.13 4.60
C ARG A 127 -12.04 -12.07 5.66
N GLY A 128 -10.79 -11.85 5.27
CA GLY A 128 -9.69 -11.78 6.24
C GLY A 128 -8.41 -11.18 5.68
N ASP A 129 -8.39 -10.83 4.39
CA ASP A 129 -7.16 -10.54 3.69
C ASP A 129 -6.54 -9.22 4.18
N LEU A 130 -5.22 -9.14 4.05
CA LEU A 130 -4.45 -7.92 4.30
C LEU A 130 -4.15 -7.24 2.98
N LEU A 131 -4.55 -5.97 2.87
CA LEU A 131 -4.08 -5.09 1.81
C LEU A 131 -2.93 -4.23 2.32
N VAL A 132 -1.75 -4.36 1.71
CA VAL A 132 -0.63 -3.43 1.86
C VAL A 132 -0.76 -2.38 0.77
N PHE A 133 -0.83 -1.10 1.12
CA PHE A 133 -0.96 0.01 0.19
C PHE A 133 0.26 0.93 0.24
N ILE A 134 0.79 1.29 -0.93
CA ILE A 134 1.88 2.26 -1.11
C ILE A 134 1.34 3.45 -1.91
N HIS A 135 1.30 4.63 -1.28
CA HIS A 135 0.77 5.83 -1.93
C HIS A 135 1.72 6.39 -3.00
N GLY A 136 1.16 7.22 -3.88
CA GLY A 136 1.89 7.94 -4.93
C GLY A 136 2.44 9.30 -4.51
N TYR A 137 2.66 10.16 -5.51
CA TYR A 137 3.22 11.52 -5.36
C TYR A 137 2.25 12.52 -4.71
N SER A 138 2.80 13.58 -4.10
CA SER A 138 2.07 14.76 -3.58
C SER A 138 1.14 14.52 -2.37
N TYR A 139 1.60 13.70 -1.44
CA TYR A 139 0.90 13.45 -0.18
C TYR A 139 1.55 14.21 0.98
N THR A 140 0.82 15.15 1.60
CA THR A 140 1.09 15.51 3.00
C THR A 140 0.60 14.40 3.90
N PHE A 141 1.07 14.35 5.15
CA PHE A 141 0.60 13.33 6.08
C PHE A 141 -0.93 13.35 6.26
N SER A 142 -1.57 14.54 6.22
CA SER A 142 -3.03 14.64 6.21
C SER A 142 -3.68 13.91 5.05
N ASP A 143 -3.15 14.11 3.83
CA ASP A 143 -3.71 13.49 2.63
C ASP A 143 -3.57 11.96 2.70
N GLU A 144 -2.50 11.46 3.33
CA GLU A 144 -2.30 10.02 3.53
C GLU A 144 -3.37 9.44 4.46
N LEU A 145 -3.69 10.16 5.53
CA LEU A 145 -4.75 9.76 6.46
C LEU A 145 -6.13 9.81 5.80
N GLU A 146 -6.41 10.82 4.96
CA GLU A 146 -7.65 10.89 4.17
C GLU A 146 -7.74 9.74 3.15
N ALA A 147 -6.64 9.44 2.46
CA ALA A 147 -6.59 8.30 1.55
C ALA A 147 -6.78 6.99 2.30
N MET A 148 -6.17 6.84 3.48
CA MET A 148 -6.33 5.64 4.29
C MET A 148 -7.78 5.45 4.77
N GLU A 149 -8.49 6.51 5.14
CA GLU A 149 -9.93 6.44 5.44
C GLU A 149 -10.76 6.04 4.20
N THR A 150 -10.40 6.57 3.03
CA THR A 150 -11.07 6.24 1.78
C THR A 150 -10.86 4.77 1.42
N LEU A 151 -9.62 4.28 1.49
CA LEU A 151 -9.24 2.89 1.26
C LEU A 151 -9.88 1.95 2.29
N LYS A 152 -9.93 2.35 3.57
CA LYS A 152 -10.62 1.60 4.61
C LYS A 152 -12.10 1.44 4.27
N LYS A 153 -12.80 2.51 3.88
CA LYS A 153 -14.20 2.41 3.47
C LYS A 153 -14.40 1.50 2.27
N GLN A 154 -13.53 1.64 1.27
CA GLN A 154 -13.63 0.93 0.00
C GLN A 154 -13.33 -0.56 0.10
N TYR A 155 -12.36 -0.96 0.94
CA TYR A 155 -11.86 -2.33 0.99
C TYR A 155 -12.11 -3.03 2.33
N VAL A 156 -12.06 -2.30 3.46
CA VAL A 156 -12.20 -2.88 4.80
C VAL A 156 -13.63 -2.78 5.33
N ASP A 157 -14.38 -1.73 5.02
CA ASP A 157 -15.77 -1.61 5.46
C ASP A 157 -16.76 -2.16 4.42
N ASN A 158 -16.28 -2.43 3.19
CA ASN A 158 -17.07 -2.99 2.12
C ASN A 158 -17.27 -4.52 2.29
N PRO A 159 -18.51 -5.00 2.41
CA PRO A 159 -18.79 -6.44 2.60
C PRO A 159 -18.42 -7.30 1.39
N ASP A 160 -18.40 -6.72 0.18
CA ASP A 160 -18.04 -7.44 -1.04
C ASP A 160 -16.52 -7.60 -1.20
N SER A 161 -15.72 -6.85 -0.44
CA SER A 161 -14.26 -6.92 -0.50
C SER A 161 -13.74 -8.03 0.42
N PRO A 162 -12.77 -8.86 -0.02
CA PRO A 162 -12.19 -9.92 0.82
C PRO A 162 -11.25 -9.37 1.91
N VAL A 163 -10.92 -8.08 1.85
CA VAL A 163 -9.99 -7.41 2.76
C VAL A 163 -10.68 -7.05 4.08
N SER A 164 -9.98 -7.26 5.19
CA SER A 164 -10.39 -6.81 6.53
C SER A 164 -9.28 -6.12 7.32
N ASN A 165 -8.08 -6.07 6.75
CA ASN A 165 -6.88 -5.49 7.34
C ASN A 165 -6.17 -4.59 6.33
N LEU A 166 -5.58 -3.49 6.80
CA LEU A 166 -4.92 -2.51 5.95
C LEU A 166 -3.57 -2.10 6.54
N LEU A 167 -2.54 -2.05 5.70
CA LEU A 167 -1.21 -1.57 6.04
C LEU A 167 -0.79 -0.48 5.06
N LEU A 168 -0.65 0.75 5.53
CA LEU A 168 -0.12 1.84 4.71
C LEU A 168 1.41 1.89 4.82
N LEU A 169 2.12 1.84 3.70
CA LEU A 169 3.52 2.23 3.60
C LEU A 169 3.60 3.70 3.20
N SER A 170 3.87 4.54 4.18
CA SER A 170 3.93 6.00 4.07
C SER A 170 5.37 6.47 3.87
N TRP A 171 5.59 7.33 2.89
CA TRP A 171 6.89 7.93 2.61
C TRP A 171 6.73 9.46 2.43
N PRO A 172 7.76 10.25 2.75
CA PRO A 172 7.66 11.70 2.71
C PRO A 172 7.57 12.23 1.28
N GLY A 173 6.38 12.74 0.93
CA GLY A 173 6.14 13.55 -0.25
C GLY A 173 6.00 15.05 0.08
N SER A 174 6.23 15.89 -0.93
CA SER A 174 6.11 17.34 -0.85
C SER A 174 4.93 17.85 -1.70
N LYS A 175 4.18 18.80 -1.15
CA LYS A 175 3.03 19.46 -1.81
C LYS A 175 3.39 20.77 -2.55
N SER A 176 4.67 20.98 -2.90
CA SER A 176 5.12 22.21 -3.60
C SER A 176 5.33 22.06 -5.12
N VAL A 177 5.74 23.16 -5.76
CA VAL A 177 5.71 23.44 -7.22
C VAL A 177 6.40 22.38 -8.08
N PHE A 178 5.63 21.73 -8.96
CA PHE A 178 6.16 20.95 -10.07
C PHE A 178 6.99 21.86 -11.01
N PRO A 179 8.19 21.45 -11.50
CA PRO A 179 8.80 20.12 -11.43
C PRO A 179 9.77 19.90 -10.26
N TYR A 180 10.02 20.90 -9.42
CA TYR A 180 11.08 20.83 -8.40
C TYR A 180 10.84 19.73 -7.37
N THR A 181 9.63 19.68 -6.82
CA THR A 181 9.22 18.64 -5.87
C THR A 181 9.12 17.26 -6.46
N TYR A 182 8.87 17.13 -7.78
CA TYR A 182 8.79 15.82 -8.42
C TYR A 182 10.15 15.10 -8.34
N ILE A 183 11.26 15.81 -8.48
CA ILE A 183 12.60 15.22 -8.40
C ILE A 183 12.91 14.77 -6.97
N ASP A 184 12.56 15.58 -5.97
CA ASP A 184 12.83 15.27 -4.58
C ASP A 184 11.92 14.13 -4.07
N ASP A 185 10.63 14.15 -4.40
CA ASP A 185 9.71 13.05 -4.08
C ASP A 185 10.11 11.75 -4.79
N LYS A 186 10.62 11.83 -6.03
CA LYS A 186 11.21 10.68 -6.70
C LYS A 186 12.38 10.11 -5.89
N ARG A 187 13.31 10.94 -5.41
CA ARG A 187 14.43 10.49 -4.56
C ARG A 187 13.91 9.88 -3.26
N ASN A 188 13.01 10.56 -2.56
CA ASN A 188 12.41 10.09 -1.32
C ASN A 188 11.71 8.74 -1.49
N SER A 189 10.99 8.53 -2.59
CA SER A 189 10.33 7.24 -2.88
C SER A 189 11.36 6.11 -3.04
N ILE A 190 12.50 6.37 -3.70
CA ILE A 190 13.58 5.38 -3.88
C ILE A 190 14.25 5.09 -2.54
N ASP A 191 14.60 6.11 -1.76
CA ASP A 191 15.24 5.95 -0.46
C ASP A 191 14.33 5.21 0.53
N ALA A 192 13.03 5.52 0.51
CA ALA A 192 12.03 4.81 1.27
C ALA A 192 12.00 3.32 0.93
N GLY A 193 12.19 2.93 -0.34
CA GLY A 193 12.22 1.51 -0.74
C GLY A 193 13.32 0.72 -0.03
N MET A 194 14.51 1.31 0.13
CA MET A 194 15.60 0.70 0.89
C MET A 194 15.26 0.54 2.38
N VAL A 195 14.53 1.52 2.94
CA VAL A 195 14.04 1.46 4.32
C VAL A 195 12.95 0.40 4.47
N PHE A 196 12.02 0.29 3.53
CA PHE A 196 10.93 -0.66 3.58
C PHE A 196 11.35 -2.11 3.28
N TYR A 197 12.48 -2.34 2.59
CA TYR A 197 13.10 -3.67 2.53
C TYR A 197 13.36 -4.25 3.92
N LYS A 198 13.68 -3.42 4.91
CA LYS A 198 13.86 -3.86 6.30
C LYS A 198 12.58 -4.46 6.92
N MET A 199 11.38 -4.07 6.44
CA MET A 199 10.13 -4.70 6.86
C MET A 199 9.99 -6.11 6.29
N MET A 200 10.47 -6.35 5.07
CA MET A 200 10.51 -7.70 4.49
C MET A 200 11.44 -8.62 5.28
N LEU A 201 12.56 -8.11 5.80
CA LEU A 201 13.43 -8.88 6.70
C LEU A 201 12.70 -9.30 7.98
N LYS A 202 11.99 -8.36 8.60
CA LYS A 202 11.14 -8.63 9.77
C LYS A 202 10.05 -9.65 9.47
N TYR A 203 9.37 -9.53 8.33
CA TYR A 203 8.35 -10.48 7.91
C TYR A 203 8.92 -11.89 7.67
N ASN A 204 10.07 -12.01 6.99
CA ASN A 204 10.73 -13.29 6.81
C ASN A 204 11.08 -13.96 8.14
N GLU A 205 11.51 -13.19 9.12
CA GLU A 205 11.82 -13.73 10.44
C GLU A 205 10.56 -14.12 11.21
N PHE A 206 9.47 -13.36 11.08
CA PHE A 206 8.16 -13.77 11.59
C PHE A 206 7.70 -15.10 10.98
N LEU A 207 7.82 -15.27 9.66
CA LEU A 207 7.48 -16.54 8.98
C LEU A 207 8.28 -17.71 9.56
N LYS A 208 9.61 -17.53 9.73
CA LYS A 208 10.49 -18.58 10.25
C LYS A 208 10.22 -18.94 11.71
N GLN A 209 10.01 -17.95 12.58
CA GLN A 209 9.85 -18.22 14.01
C GLN A 209 8.43 -18.65 14.36
N VAL A 210 7.43 -18.07 13.70
CA VAL A 210 6.01 -18.26 14.03
C VAL A 210 5.36 -19.32 13.15
N LEU A 211 5.45 -19.19 11.82
CA LEU A 211 4.73 -20.09 10.90
C LEU A 211 5.46 -21.40 10.61
N ALA A 212 6.72 -21.55 11.05
CA ALA A 212 7.39 -22.85 11.02
C ALA A 212 6.91 -23.78 12.16
N ASP A 213 6.15 -23.27 13.13
CA ASP A 213 5.58 -24.11 14.19
C ASP A 213 4.37 -24.90 13.67
N PRO A 214 4.36 -26.25 13.77
CA PRO A 214 3.27 -27.07 13.25
C PRO A 214 1.94 -26.85 13.99
N GLU A 215 1.95 -26.30 15.21
CA GLU A 215 0.72 -25.91 15.89
C GLU A 215 0.12 -24.61 15.29
N LEU A 216 0.90 -23.76 14.65
CA LEU A 216 0.42 -22.50 14.06
C LEU A 216 0.24 -22.65 12.55
N SER A 217 -0.89 -23.23 12.15
CA SER A 217 -1.24 -23.39 10.73
C SER A 217 -1.41 -22.03 10.03
N PHE A 218 -1.19 -22.01 8.71
CA PHE A 218 -1.64 -20.91 7.86
C PHE A 218 -3.13 -20.62 8.09
N CYS A 219 -3.47 -19.35 8.29
CA CYS A 219 -4.85 -18.91 8.51
C CYS A 219 -5.74 -19.03 7.27
N GLY A 220 -5.16 -19.33 6.10
CA GLY A 220 -5.86 -19.41 4.81
C GLY A 220 -6.23 -18.06 4.21
N GLN A 221 -5.87 -16.95 4.86
CA GLN A 221 -6.07 -15.58 4.37
C GLN A 221 -4.88 -15.13 3.52
N ARG A 222 -5.12 -14.18 2.63
CA ARG A 222 -4.16 -13.71 1.64
C ARG A 222 -3.59 -12.35 2.01
N ILE A 223 -2.40 -12.08 1.47
CA ILE A 223 -1.77 -10.76 1.53
C ILE A 223 -1.74 -10.21 0.10
N HIS A 224 -2.28 -9.01 -0.08
CA HIS A 224 -2.26 -8.29 -1.35
C HIS A 224 -1.42 -7.03 -1.20
N LEU A 225 -0.84 -6.58 -2.31
CA LEU A 225 -0.03 -5.38 -2.38
C LEU A 225 -0.59 -4.47 -3.47
N MET A 226 -0.79 -3.20 -3.16
CA MET A 226 -1.25 -2.19 -4.11
C MET A 226 -0.31 -0.99 -4.05
N ALA A 227 0.27 -0.61 -5.19
CA ALA A 227 1.19 0.51 -5.29
C ALA A 227 0.74 1.48 -6.37
N HIS A 228 0.59 2.76 -6.00
CA HIS A 228 0.13 3.81 -6.91
C HIS A 228 1.28 4.69 -7.39
N SER A 229 1.35 4.97 -8.69
CA SER A 229 2.23 6.00 -9.27
C SER A 229 3.68 5.89 -8.81
N MET A 230 4.25 6.93 -8.18
CA MET A 230 5.60 6.92 -7.59
C MET A 230 5.81 5.88 -6.50
N GLY A 231 4.77 5.38 -5.84
CA GLY A 231 4.86 4.25 -4.92
C GLY A 231 5.43 2.98 -5.59
N ASN A 232 5.28 2.86 -6.92
CA ASN A 232 5.92 1.79 -7.69
C ASN A 232 7.44 1.95 -7.80
N ARG A 233 7.98 3.18 -7.67
CA ARG A 233 9.43 3.41 -7.57
C ARG A 233 9.98 2.93 -6.23
N LEU A 234 9.22 3.16 -5.15
CA LEU A 234 9.51 2.63 -3.82
C LEU A 234 9.51 1.11 -3.84
N LEU A 235 8.45 0.49 -4.38
CA LEU A 235 8.37 -0.96 -4.53
C LEU A 235 9.55 -1.51 -5.33
N ARG A 236 9.84 -0.91 -6.49
CA ARG A 236 11.01 -1.22 -7.31
C ARG A 236 12.32 -1.17 -6.50
N SER A 237 12.53 -0.09 -5.76
CA SER A 237 13.74 0.09 -4.93
C SER A 237 13.86 -1.01 -3.85
N ALA A 238 12.77 -1.35 -3.17
CA ALA A 238 12.76 -2.44 -2.19
C ALA A 238 13.11 -3.81 -2.83
N LEU A 239 12.61 -4.06 -4.05
CA LEU A 239 12.90 -5.29 -4.80
C LEU A 239 14.35 -5.36 -5.30
N ILE A 240 15.01 -4.22 -5.57
CA ILE A 240 16.44 -4.20 -5.91
C ILE A 240 17.27 -4.77 -4.76
N CYS A 241 16.92 -4.44 -3.52
CA CYS A 241 17.62 -4.94 -2.32
C CYS A 241 17.42 -6.45 -2.09
N MET A 242 16.43 -7.08 -2.72
CA MET A 242 16.15 -8.51 -2.56
C MET A 242 17.05 -9.37 -3.46
N LYS A 243 17.63 -10.43 -2.91
CA LYS A 243 18.31 -11.47 -3.71
C LYS A 243 17.28 -12.41 -4.31
N SER A 244 17.34 -12.65 -5.63
CA SER A 244 16.39 -13.50 -6.35
C SER A 244 16.32 -14.94 -5.81
N SER A 245 17.42 -15.47 -5.26
CA SER A 245 17.49 -16.80 -4.63
C SER A 245 16.66 -16.94 -3.35
N ASN A 246 16.29 -15.83 -2.71
CA ASN A 246 15.65 -15.81 -1.39
C ASN A 246 14.19 -15.36 -1.46
N ILE A 247 13.62 -15.28 -2.66
CA ILE A 247 12.24 -14.83 -2.86
C ILE A 247 11.31 -16.03 -2.70
N MET A 248 10.46 -15.97 -1.68
CA MET A 248 9.37 -16.90 -1.49
C MET A 248 8.07 -16.26 -1.98
N LYS A 249 7.17 -17.06 -2.54
CA LYS A 249 5.87 -16.59 -2.99
C LYS A 249 4.95 -16.41 -1.77
N VAL A 250 4.76 -15.17 -1.35
CA VAL A 250 4.04 -14.80 -0.09
C VAL A 250 2.93 -13.78 -0.31
N ILE A 251 2.88 -13.16 -1.49
CA ILE A 251 1.84 -12.20 -1.87
C ILE A 251 0.89 -12.92 -2.82
N ASP A 252 -0.42 -12.76 -2.63
CA ASP A 252 -1.39 -13.33 -3.55
C ASP A 252 -1.55 -12.44 -4.79
N GLN A 253 -1.90 -11.16 -4.59
CA GLN A 253 -2.13 -10.23 -5.68
C GLN A 253 -1.28 -8.98 -5.51
N VAL A 254 -0.56 -8.60 -6.56
CA VAL A 254 0.07 -7.28 -6.69
C VAL A 254 -0.73 -6.44 -7.69
N LEU A 255 -1.09 -5.21 -7.31
CA LEU A 255 -1.79 -4.24 -8.13
C LEU A 255 -0.87 -3.05 -8.38
N LEU A 256 -0.43 -2.88 -9.62
CA LEU A 256 0.42 -1.76 -10.04
C LEU A 256 -0.48 -0.71 -10.70
N LEU A 257 -0.80 0.36 -9.97
CA LEU A 257 -1.79 1.35 -10.39
C LEU A 257 -1.09 2.59 -10.98
N ASN A 258 -1.36 2.92 -12.25
CA ASN A 258 -0.84 4.11 -12.93
C ASN A 258 0.67 4.31 -12.67
N SER A 259 1.46 3.25 -12.78
CA SER A 259 2.83 3.20 -12.28
C SER A 259 3.79 4.19 -12.96
N ASP A 260 4.47 5.01 -12.13
CA ASP A 260 5.54 5.91 -12.56
C ASP A 260 6.90 5.18 -12.57
N ILE A 261 6.99 4.13 -13.36
CA ILE A 261 8.22 3.41 -13.69
C ILE A 261 8.30 3.20 -15.21
N SER A 262 9.46 2.78 -15.69
CA SER A 262 9.70 2.61 -17.12
C SER A 262 8.95 1.39 -17.68
N VAL A 263 8.51 1.46 -18.94
CA VAL A 263 7.75 0.36 -19.61
C VAL A 263 8.54 -0.94 -19.75
N ASP A 264 9.87 -0.87 -19.68
CA ASP A 264 10.79 -2.01 -19.76
C ASP A 264 10.98 -2.72 -18.41
N SER A 265 10.34 -2.28 -17.32
CA SER A 265 10.61 -2.76 -15.95
C SER A 265 10.42 -4.28 -15.74
N PHE A 266 9.75 -4.96 -16.66
CA PHE A 266 9.48 -6.41 -16.64
C PHE A 266 10.33 -7.22 -17.63
N GLU A 267 11.22 -6.60 -18.39
CA GLU A 267 11.87 -7.25 -19.54
C GLU A 267 13.01 -8.20 -19.14
N LYS A 268 13.72 -7.90 -18.06
CA LYS A 268 14.89 -8.71 -17.66
C LYS A 268 14.69 -9.36 -16.30
N GLU A 269 15.15 -10.60 -16.16
CA GLU A 269 15.03 -11.34 -14.90
C GLU A 269 15.78 -10.72 -13.73
N ASP A 270 16.86 -9.97 -14.01
CA ASP A 270 17.65 -9.22 -13.04
C ASP A 270 17.03 -7.85 -12.72
N GLU A 271 16.07 -7.39 -13.52
CA GLU A 271 15.29 -6.20 -13.21
C GLU A 271 14.34 -6.43 -12.04
N SER A 272 14.18 -5.35 -11.26
CA SER A 272 13.51 -5.38 -9.98
C SER A 272 12.05 -5.81 -10.05
N MET A 273 11.29 -5.42 -11.08
CA MET A 273 9.85 -5.74 -11.11
C MET A 273 9.60 -7.16 -11.58
N TYR A 274 10.50 -7.75 -12.38
CA TYR A 274 10.41 -9.18 -12.72
C TYR A 274 10.41 -10.06 -11.47
N LYS A 275 11.11 -9.65 -10.38
CA LYS A 275 11.08 -10.36 -9.09
C LYS A 275 9.68 -10.50 -8.48
N LEU A 276 8.73 -9.64 -8.84
CA LEU A 276 7.34 -9.78 -8.40
C LEU A 276 6.74 -11.11 -8.88
N THR A 277 7.14 -11.62 -10.04
CA THR A 277 6.62 -12.88 -10.62
C THR A 277 6.94 -14.08 -9.73
N LYS A 278 8.04 -13.98 -8.96
CA LYS A 278 8.49 -14.97 -7.97
C LYS A 278 7.89 -14.71 -6.59
N LEU A 279 7.64 -13.44 -6.25
CA LEU A 279 7.08 -13.01 -4.96
C LEU A 279 5.57 -13.19 -4.85
N ALA A 280 4.85 -13.07 -5.97
CA ALA A 280 3.39 -13.01 -6.02
C ALA A 280 2.76 -14.16 -6.82
N ASN A 281 1.54 -14.57 -6.45
CA ASN A 281 0.74 -15.48 -7.27
C ASN A 281 0.29 -14.78 -8.55
N ARG A 282 -0.20 -13.55 -8.45
CA ARG A 282 -0.76 -12.76 -9.55
C ARG A 282 -0.31 -11.31 -9.49
N ILE A 283 -0.12 -10.71 -10.65
CA ILE A 283 0.26 -9.30 -10.83
C ILE A 283 -0.71 -8.71 -11.85
N THR A 284 -1.28 -7.55 -11.52
CA THR A 284 -2.20 -6.85 -12.42
C THR A 284 -1.76 -5.40 -12.53
N VAL A 285 -1.48 -4.98 -13.76
CA VAL A 285 -1.02 -3.63 -14.12
C VAL A 285 -2.21 -2.84 -14.63
N TYR A 286 -2.65 -1.86 -13.87
CA TYR A 286 -3.73 -0.95 -14.28
C TYR A 286 -3.12 0.25 -14.97
N ILE A 287 -3.52 0.46 -16.23
CA ILE A 287 -3.03 1.56 -17.06
C ILE A 287 -4.17 2.49 -17.47
N ASN A 288 -3.81 3.73 -17.80
CA ASN A 288 -4.70 4.65 -18.47
C ASN A 288 -3.92 5.49 -19.51
N LYS A 289 -4.26 5.34 -20.79
CA LYS A 289 -3.57 6.02 -21.89
C LYS A 289 -3.84 7.54 -21.91
N SER A 290 -4.94 7.99 -21.31
CA SER A 290 -5.30 9.39 -21.13
C SER A 290 -4.63 10.04 -19.91
N ASP A 291 -3.76 9.32 -19.19
CA ASP A 291 -3.07 9.84 -18.00
C ASP A 291 -2.03 10.92 -18.37
N ASP A 292 -2.44 12.18 -18.25
CA ASP A 292 -1.59 13.34 -18.53
C ASP A 292 -0.54 13.59 -17.45
N ILE A 293 -0.79 13.16 -16.20
CA ILE A 293 0.16 13.31 -15.09
C ILE A 293 1.42 12.49 -15.36
N LEU A 294 1.27 11.26 -15.85
CA LEU A 294 2.40 10.44 -16.26
C LEU A 294 3.12 11.00 -17.50
N SER A 295 2.44 11.80 -18.32
CA SER A 295 3.06 12.48 -19.47
C SER A 295 3.92 13.65 -19.00
N ILE A 296 3.43 14.42 -18.02
CA ILE A 296 4.16 15.53 -17.40
C ILE A 296 5.46 15.04 -16.73
N SER A 297 5.45 13.83 -16.16
CA SER A 297 6.65 13.18 -15.62
C SER A 297 7.79 13.03 -16.63
N THR A 298 7.46 12.96 -17.93
CA THR A 298 8.43 12.79 -19.02
C THR A 298 9.05 14.09 -19.55
N LEU A 299 8.48 15.25 -19.20
CA LEU A 299 8.96 16.56 -19.66
C LEU A 299 10.22 17.06 -18.92
N SER A 300 10.63 16.39 -17.84
CA SER A 300 11.92 16.71 -17.20
C SER A 300 13.07 16.18 -18.07
N LYS A 301 14.07 17.04 -18.35
CA LYS A 301 15.09 16.89 -19.40
C LYS A 301 15.91 15.57 -19.43
N ASN A 302 15.81 14.72 -18.40
CA ASN A 302 16.48 13.41 -18.30
C ASN A 302 15.50 12.22 -18.27
N ILE A 303 14.23 12.43 -18.62
CA ILE A 303 13.13 11.49 -18.36
C ILE A 303 12.26 11.29 -19.61
N LEU A 304 12.86 11.01 -20.76
CA LEU A 304 12.09 10.72 -21.98
C LEU A 304 11.57 9.28 -22.05
N SER A 305 11.62 8.50 -20.96
CA SER A 305 11.15 7.11 -20.98
C SER A 305 9.63 6.99 -20.78
N PRO A 306 8.92 6.29 -21.69
CA PRO A 306 7.51 5.98 -21.53
C PRO A 306 7.23 5.36 -20.16
N ARG A 307 6.05 5.67 -19.61
CA ARG A 307 5.61 5.18 -18.30
C ARG A 307 4.71 3.97 -18.39
N LEU A 308 5.03 2.97 -17.57
CA LEU A 308 4.27 1.72 -17.44
C LEU A 308 2.78 2.00 -17.22
N GLY A 309 2.44 2.93 -16.32
CA GLY A 309 1.04 3.27 -16.01
C GLY A 309 0.25 3.93 -17.13
N LYS A 310 0.91 4.48 -18.16
CA LYS A 310 0.23 5.10 -19.31
C LYS A 310 0.23 4.19 -20.53
N TYR A 311 1.38 3.60 -20.83
CA TYR A 311 1.62 2.86 -22.07
C TYR A 311 1.52 1.34 -21.92
N GLY A 312 1.59 0.82 -20.69
CA GLY A 312 1.71 -0.62 -20.43
C GLY A 312 3.14 -1.15 -20.61
N PRO A 313 3.38 -2.44 -20.32
CA PRO A 313 4.67 -3.08 -20.55
C PRO A 313 5.09 -3.02 -22.02
N MET A 314 6.40 -2.96 -22.28
CA MET A 314 6.91 -2.85 -23.65
C MET A 314 6.60 -4.10 -24.49
N ASN A 315 6.91 -5.30 -23.99
CA ASN A 315 6.65 -6.56 -24.69
C ASN A 315 5.52 -7.37 -24.03
N ILE A 316 4.27 -6.95 -24.27
CA ILE A 316 3.08 -7.58 -23.65
C ILE A 316 3.00 -9.09 -23.93
N ASN A 317 3.29 -9.53 -25.15
CA ASN A 317 3.22 -10.96 -25.53
C ASN A 317 4.31 -11.83 -24.89
N SER A 318 5.33 -11.22 -24.28
CA SER A 318 6.42 -11.92 -23.60
C SER A 318 6.29 -11.81 -22.07
N LEU A 319 5.17 -11.30 -21.58
CA LEU A 319 4.93 -11.21 -20.15
C LEU A 319 4.82 -12.60 -19.52
N PRO A 320 5.32 -12.78 -18.29
CA PRO A 320 5.06 -13.99 -17.52
C PRO A 320 3.55 -14.20 -17.35
N GLU A 321 3.12 -15.46 -17.35
CA GLU A 321 1.69 -15.86 -17.33
C GLU A 321 0.89 -15.26 -16.16
N ASN A 322 1.56 -14.95 -15.06
CA ASN A 322 0.94 -14.34 -13.89
C ASN A 322 0.90 -12.80 -13.90
N VAL A 323 1.19 -12.16 -15.04
CA VAL A 323 1.13 -10.72 -15.23
C VAL A 323 0.03 -10.38 -16.23
N ASN A 324 -0.98 -9.63 -15.77
CA ASN A 324 -2.07 -9.16 -16.60
C ASN A 324 -2.09 -7.63 -16.67
N VAL A 325 -2.56 -7.09 -17.79
CA VAL A 325 -2.70 -5.64 -18.04
C VAL A 325 -4.17 -5.29 -18.18
N ILE A 326 -4.63 -4.32 -17.39
CA ILE A 326 -6.00 -3.80 -17.43
C ILE A 326 -5.96 -2.35 -17.90
N ASP A 327 -6.44 -2.12 -19.12
CA ASP A 327 -6.59 -0.80 -19.71
C ASP A 327 -7.89 -0.15 -19.26
N CYS A 328 -7.75 0.85 -18.38
CA CYS A 328 -8.83 1.62 -17.80
C CYS A 328 -9.12 2.92 -18.57
N THR A 329 -8.55 3.12 -19.76
CA THR A 329 -8.71 4.37 -20.54
C THR A 329 -10.17 4.74 -20.81
N LYS A 330 -11.06 3.74 -20.90
CA LYS A 330 -12.49 3.93 -21.15
C LYS A 330 -13.35 3.97 -19.87
N ALA A 331 -12.73 3.84 -18.70
CA ALA A 331 -13.44 3.93 -17.44
C ALA A 331 -13.71 5.39 -17.08
N GLU A 332 -14.92 5.67 -16.59
CA GLU A 332 -15.33 7.03 -16.21
C GLU A 332 -14.96 7.33 -14.76
N ASN A 333 -14.62 8.58 -14.48
CA ASN A 333 -14.41 9.09 -13.12
C ASN A 333 -15.73 9.61 -12.54
N ASP A 334 -16.60 8.71 -12.11
CA ASP A 334 -17.96 8.97 -11.60
C ASP A 334 -18.02 9.25 -10.08
N LEU A 335 -16.93 9.03 -9.35
CA LEU A 335 -16.83 9.29 -7.92
C LEU A 335 -16.16 10.66 -7.69
N GLY A 336 -16.94 11.64 -7.27
CA GLY A 336 -16.51 13.02 -7.01
C GLY A 336 -15.65 13.20 -5.74
N THR A 337 -14.57 12.44 -5.59
CA THR A 337 -13.73 12.45 -4.40
C THR A 337 -12.65 13.55 -4.45
N GLY A 338 -12.39 14.19 -3.31
CA GLY A 338 -11.59 15.43 -3.13
C GLY A 338 -10.30 15.60 -3.95
N LEU A 339 -9.14 15.20 -3.41
CA LEU A 339 -7.79 15.44 -4.00
C LEU A 339 -7.63 14.94 -5.45
N GLN A 340 -8.57 14.14 -5.95
CA GLN A 340 -8.52 13.42 -7.23
C GLN A 340 -9.20 14.16 -8.41
N LYS A 341 -9.52 15.46 -8.28
CA LYS A 341 -10.19 16.24 -9.33
C LYS A 341 -9.38 16.47 -10.63
N PHE A 342 -8.14 16.01 -10.70
CA PHE A 342 -7.22 16.35 -11.79
C PHE A 342 -6.79 15.13 -12.60
N GLY A 343 -7.69 14.66 -13.47
CA GLY A 343 -7.36 13.73 -14.55
C GLY A 343 -7.36 12.25 -14.18
N ASP A 344 -7.00 11.42 -15.15
CA ASP A 344 -7.22 9.97 -15.16
C ASP A 344 -6.18 9.14 -14.37
N HIS A 345 -5.50 9.78 -13.41
CA HIS A 345 -4.37 9.20 -12.67
C HIS A 345 -4.78 8.48 -11.37
N TRP A 346 -5.99 8.73 -10.86
CA TRP A 346 -6.51 8.18 -9.60
C TRP A 346 -7.74 7.30 -9.78
N GLY A 347 -7.88 6.61 -10.92
CA GLY A 347 -9.06 5.78 -11.24
C GLY A 347 -9.48 4.82 -10.13
N TYR A 348 -8.53 4.28 -9.36
CA TYR A 348 -8.80 3.40 -8.19
C TYR A 348 -9.58 4.07 -7.05
N LEU A 349 -9.65 5.41 -7.02
CA LEU A 349 -10.44 6.21 -6.07
C LEU A 349 -11.63 6.90 -6.76
N SER A 350 -11.47 7.30 -8.02
CA SER A 350 -12.44 8.14 -8.74
C SER A 350 -13.41 7.38 -9.65
N SER A 351 -13.20 6.08 -9.91
CA SER A 351 -14.04 5.30 -10.83
C SER A 351 -14.64 4.07 -10.18
N THR A 352 -15.98 4.04 -10.02
CA THR A 352 -16.73 2.87 -9.51
C THR A 352 -16.37 1.60 -10.29
N GLN A 353 -16.18 1.73 -11.60
CA GLN A 353 -15.85 0.60 -12.47
C GLN A 353 -14.49 0.00 -12.13
N VAL A 354 -13.45 0.84 -11.99
CA VAL A 354 -12.11 0.41 -11.59
C VAL A 354 -12.13 -0.18 -10.18
N GLN A 355 -12.89 0.42 -9.25
CA GLN A 355 -13.01 -0.12 -7.88
C GLN A 355 -13.61 -1.53 -7.85
N ARG A 356 -14.67 -1.78 -8.63
CA ARG A 356 -15.29 -3.11 -8.74
C ARG A 356 -14.34 -4.14 -9.33
N ASP A 357 -13.65 -3.78 -10.42
CA ASP A 357 -12.66 -4.65 -11.06
C ASP A 357 -11.52 -5.04 -10.11
N ILE A 358 -11.03 -4.08 -9.32
CA ILE A 358 -10.02 -4.33 -8.28
C ILE A 358 -10.56 -5.30 -7.23
N ILE A 359 -11.80 -5.13 -6.75
CA ILE A 359 -12.38 -6.03 -5.74
C ILE A 359 -12.48 -7.46 -6.27
N GLU A 360 -12.96 -7.67 -7.50
CA GLU A 360 -13.02 -9.02 -8.10
C GLU A 360 -11.62 -9.61 -8.31
N THR A 361 -10.64 -8.78 -8.68
CA THR A 361 -9.23 -9.21 -8.76
C THR A 361 -8.73 -9.70 -7.40
N LEU A 362 -8.98 -8.95 -6.33
CA LEU A 362 -8.59 -9.30 -4.97
C LEU A 362 -9.30 -10.59 -4.49
N LYS A 363 -10.55 -10.85 -4.92
CA LYS A 363 -11.27 -12.08 -4.59
C LYS A 363 -10.60 -13.34 -5.12
N GLY A 364 -9.78 -13.26 -6.17
CA GLY A 364 -9.18 -14.44 -6.77
C GLY A 364 -9.80 -14.85 -8.10
N GLU A 365 -10.76 -14.08 -8.61
CA GLU A 365 -11.44 -14.41 -9.87
C GLU A 365 -10.45 -14.43 -11.04
N HIS A 366 -10.64 -15.41 -11.93
CA HIS A 366 -9.85 -15.55 -13.15
C HIS A 366 -10.11 -14.34 -14.07
N GLU A 367 -9.10 -13.85 -14.78
CA GLU A 367 -9.16 -12.55 -15.45
C GLU A 367 -10.23 -12.49 -16.54
N GLU A 368 -10.48 -13.61 -17.21
CA GLU A 368 -11.53 -13.74 -18.23
C GLU A 368 -12.96 -13.81 -17.67
N LEU A 369 -13.10 -14.15 -16.38
CA LEU A 369 -14.39 -14.27 -15.71
C LEU A 369 -14.84 -12.97 -15.03
N ILE A 370 -13.91 -12.03 -14.83
CA ILE A 370 -14.22 -10.74 -14.23
C ILE A 370 -15.05 -9.92 -15.23
N ALA A 371 -16.26 -9.53 -14.79
CA ALA A 371 -17.19 -8.77 -15.61
C ALA A 371 -16.55 -7.47 -16.12
N HIS A 372 -16.92 -7.08 -17.34
CA HIS A 372 -16.46 -5.86 -18.01
C HIS A 372 -15.00 -5.83 -18.48
N ARG A 373 -14.25 -6.92 -18.30
CA ARG A 373 -12.97 -7.13 -18.98
C ARG A 373 -13.19 -7.70 -20.37
N PHE A 374 -12.66 -7.00 -21.38
CA PHE A 374 -12.69 -7.45 -22.76
C PHE A 374 -11.26 -7.74 -23.22
N ALA A 375 -10.96 -9.01 -23.51
CA ALA A 375 -9.65 -9.41 -24.01
C ALA A 375 -9.27 -8.64 -25.29
N HIS A 376 -8.05 -8.16 -25.34
CA HIS A 376 -7.53 -7.44 -26.49
C HIS A 376 -7.21 -8.41 -27.63
N ARG A 377 -7.59 -8.05 -28.85
CA ARG A 377 -7.50 -8.96 -30.01
C ARG A 377 -6.08 -9.37 -30.41
N LYS A 378 -5.07 -8.60 -30.00
CA LYS A 378 -3.66 -8.78 -30.44
C LYS A 378 -2.69 -9.14 -29.33
N TYR A 379 -3.10 -8.97 -28.08
CA TYR A 379 -2.18 -9.06 -26.95
C TYR A 379 -2.79 -9.98 -25.91
N ASP A 380 -2.09 -11.07 -25.61
CA ASP A 380 -2.46 -11.98 -24.54
C ASP A 380 -2.31 -11.27 -23.19
N HIS A 381 -3.12 -11.68 -22.20
CA HIS A 381 -3.12 -11.09 -20.85
C HIS A 381 -3.43 -9.57 -20.81
N TYR A 382 -3.97 -9.00 -21.89
CA TYR A 382 -4.38 -7.60 -21.96
C TYR A 382 -5.90 -7.51 -22.07
N TYR A 383 -6.49 -6.74 -21.16
CA TYR A 383 -7.94 -6.56 -21.09
C TYR A 383 -8.28 -5.07 -21.09
N GLU A 384 -9.27 -4.68 -21.89
CA GLU A 384 -9.87 -3.36 -21.81
C GLU A 384 -11.07 -3.39 -20.85
N LEU A 385 -11.09 -2.46 -19.89
CA LEU A 385 -12.22 -2.27 -18.99
C LEU A 385 -13.23 -1.33 -19.67
N ARG A 386 -14.44 -1.84 -19.97
CA ARG A 386 -15.48 -1.08 -20.70
C ARG A 386 -16.85 -1.18 -20.04
N SER A 387 -17.60 -0.08 -20.00
CA SER A 387 -18.98 -0.10 -19.53
C SER A 387 -19.83 -0.98 -20.49
N ARG A 388 -20.90 -1.59 -19.99
CA ARG A 388 -21.79 -2.46 -20.82
C ARG A 388 -22.57 -1.67 -21.88
N THR A 389 -22.52 -0.34 -21.83
CA THR A 389 -23.14 0.55 -22.80
C THR A 389 -22.27 0.67 -24.06
N VAL A 390 -22.50 -0.30 -24.96
CA VAL A 390 -22.32 -0.33 -26.43
C VAL A 390 -21.06 0.31 -27.01
#